data_AF-A0A562SSP4-F1
#
_entry.id   AF-A0A562SSP4-F1
#
_cell.length_a   1.000
_cell.length_b   1.000
_cell.length_c   1.000
_cell.angle_alpha   90.00
_cell.angle_beta   90.00
_cell.angle_gamma   90.00
#
_symmetry.space_group_name_H-M   'P 1'
#
loop_
_entity.id
_entity.type
_entity.pdbx_description
1 polymer ?
#
loop_
_entity_poly.entity_id
_entity_poly.type
_entity_poly.pdbx_seq_one_letter_code
_entity_poly.pdbx_strand_id
1 'polypeptide(L)'
;MPKTITYLFLDDNDKATRDGDVQLLNTISTDVEIKTDYPLSWKQRSKSIFTDLDQYDGIILDWELTNQSEAAKGSDEVEDVDFSAESLAEHLRVNAAKKIVKDVPIIICSADNNRTFSNLKNRELTSRDLFDLTCIKNDLFVKHVKNSERQLFDLATVYKQLQSKTFDLKEVLDISADELGLLDIRFIDTLENIATTNTTHDLVYFLLQEFIQKEGLLINEAVVAARLGIDIEKSGTSWNEIKKLLIDEKVDYKGFLSIGWSNYWAYKLIDWWKNISNQDLRTTGASVRVQILNDKFGTTLVPAERIRFCSSEEFWTICKGTKRPLDPINGFMIGDYTSNPWLEVEYVSAYAELEKEDANAWRISAIERERFDKFKAKILKNE
;
A
#
# COMPACT_ATOMS: atom_id res chain seq x y z
N MET A 1 1.01 -21.49 13.44
CA MET A 1 1.60 -20.23 12.94
C MET A 1 3.11 -20.34 13.03
N PRO A 2 3.87 -19.78 12.07
CA PRO A 2 5.33 -19.88 12.07
C PRO A 2 5.93 -19.32 13.36
N LYS A 3 7.08 -19.90 13.70
CA LYS A 3 7.89 -19.65 14.88
C LYS A 3 8.83 -18.47 14.54
N THR A 4 8.30 -17.24 14.52
CA THR A 4 9.02 -16.02 14.08
C THR A 4 9.33 -16.00 12.57
N ILE A 5 9.20 -14.83 11.93
CA ILE A 5 9.57 -14.55 10.54
C ILE A 5 10.96 -13.92 10.51
N THR A 6 11.87 -14.41 9.66
CA THR A 6 13.24 -13.86 9.59
C THR A 6 13.50 -13.17 8.25
N TYR A 7 13.90 -11.90 8.24
CA TYR A 7 14.36 -11.20 7.04
C TYR A 7 15.89 -11.06 7.03
N LEU A 8 16.48 -11.13 5.84
CA LEU A 8 17.88 -10.76 5.61
C LEU A 8 17.95 -9.30 5.16
N PHE A 9 18.69 -8.46 5.86
CA PHE A 9 18.97 -7.07 5.46
C PHE A 9 20.38 -6.92 4.91
N LEU A 10 20.47 -6.61 3.62
CA LEU A 10 21.72 -6.31 2.91
C LEU A 10 21.92 -4.80 2.85
N ASP A 11 23.02 -4.33 3.43
CA ASP A 11 23.34 -2.91 3.54
C ASP A 11 24.87 -2.74 3.52
N ASP A 12 25.37 -1.75 2.78
CA ASP A 12 26.79 -1.45 2.63
C ASP A 12 27.33 -0.53 3.75
N ASN A 13 26.48 -0.06 4.66
CA ASN A 13 26.91 0.66 5.84
C ASN A 13 27.72 -0.22 6.80
N ASP A 14 28.57 0.43 7.59
CA ASP A 14 29.37 -0.24 8.61
C ASP A 14 28.47 -0.98 9.62
N LYS A 15 29.06 -2.00 10.29
CA LYS A 15 28.30 -2.88 11.18
C LYS A 15 27.55 -2.13 12.28
N ALA A 16 28.15 -1.10 12.88
CA ALA A 16 27.51 -0.39 13.99
C ALA A 16 26.29 0.39 13.50
N THR A 17 26.40 1.04 12.35
CA THR A 17 25.28 1.78 11.73
C THR A 17 24.15 0.82 11.34
N ARG A 18 24.46 -0.25 10.58
CA ARG A 18 23.48 -1.23 10.10
C ARG A 18 22.77 -1.99 11.23
N ASP A 19 23.53 -2.46 12.24
CA ASP A 19 22.94 -3.15 13.38
C ASP A 19 22.11 -2.17 14.23
N GLY A 20 22.54 -0.90 14.31
CA GLY A 20 21.80 0.18 14.96
C GLY A 20 20.46 0.48 14.29
N ASP A 21 20.41 0.48 12.96
CA ASP A 21 19.18 0.73 12.19
C ASP A 21 18.09 -0.27 12.56
N VAL A 22 18.40 -1.57 12.57
CA VAL A 22 17.41 -2.63 12.82
C VAL A 22 17.15 -2.90 14.29
N GLN A 23 17.99 -2.35 15.19
CA GLN A 23 17.98 -2.67 16.61
C GLN A 23 16.61 -2.44 17.25
N LEU A 24 15.97 -1.30 16.94
CA LEU A 24 14.68 -0.96 17.53
C LEU A 24 13.59 -1.95 17.13
N LEU A 25 13.50 -2.30 15.84
CA LEU A 25 12.54 -3.28 15.35
C LEU A 25 12.79 -4.65 16.00
N ASN A 26 14.03 -5.14 15.99
CA ASN A 26 14.38 -6.43 16.60
C ASN A 26 14.16 -6.47 18.12
N THR A 27 14.19 -5.33 18.80
CA THR A 27 13.95 -5.24 20.25
C THR A 27 12.45 -5.25 20.57
N ILE A 28 11.64 -4.60 19.73
CA ILE A 28 10.20 -4.44 19.97
C ILE A 28 9.39 -5.61 19.40
N SER A 29 9.82 -6.13 18.25
CA SER A 29 9.08 -7.14 17.51
C SER A 29 9.20 -8.51 18.17
N THR A 30 8.08 -9.22 18.24
CA THR A 30 8.05 -10.63 18.65
C THR A 30 7.92 -11.58 17.47
N ASP A 31 7.43 -11.07 16.35
CA ASP A 31 7.01 -11.87 15.20
C ASP A 31 7.99 -11.76 14.02
N VAL A 32 8.85 -10.74 13.98
CA VAL A 32 9.82 -10.47 12.91
C VAL A 32 11.22 -10.25 13.48
N GLU A 33 12.19 -10.97 12.94
CA GLU A 33 13.63 -10.77 13.19
C GLU A 33 14.31 -10.32 11.90
N ILE A 34 15.12 -9.26 11.97
CA ILE A 34 15.97 -8.81 10.87
C ILE A 34 17.41 -9.19 11.16
N LYS A 35 17.99 -10.04 10.32
CA LYS A 35 19.40 -10.40 10.35
C LYS A 35 20.15 -9.54 9.36
N THR A 36 21.19 -8.86 9.83
CA THR A 36 21.98 -7.99 8.97
C THR A 36 23.15 -8.78 8.36
N ASP A 37 23.54 -8.42 7.14
CA ASP A 37 24.68 -9.01 6.47
C ASP A 37 25.48 -7.95 5.70
N TYR A 38 26.80 -8.07 5.79
CA TYR A 38 27.77 -7.21 5.14
C TYR A 38 28.82 -8.07 4.47
N PRO A 39 28.60 -8.39 3.18
CA PRO A 39 29.52 -9.24 2.48
C PRO A 39 30.81 -8.48 2.15
N LEU A 40 31.95 -9.14 2.40
CA LEU A 40 33.26 -8.64 1.95
C LEU A 40 33.36 -8.54 0.42
N SER A 41 32.49 -9.26 -0.31
CA SER A 41 32.38 -9.21 -1.76
C SER A 41 30.93 -9.42 -2.18
N TRP A 42 30.31 -8.40 -2.77
CA TRP A 42 28.96 -8.49 -3.32
C TRP A 42 28.84 -9.55 -4.43
N LYS A 43 29.89 -9.75 -5.22
CA LYS A 43 29.97 -10.81 -6.26
C LYS A 43 29.94 -12.21 -5.67
N GLN A 44 30.56 -12.44 -4.52
CA GLN A 44 30.47 -13.71 -3.82
C GLN A 44 29.10 -13.87 -3.16
N ARG A 45 28.58 -12.80 -2.53
CA ARG A 45 27.28 -12.84 -1.86
C ARG A 45 26.13 -13.08 -2.83
N SER A 46 26.15 -12.45 -4.00
CA SER A 46 25.14 -12.67 -5.04
C SER A 46 25.07 -14.12 -5.51
N LYS A 47 26.14 -14.91 -5.32
CA LYS A 47 26.12 -16.36 -5.57
C LYS A 47 25.73 -17.16 -4.32
N SER A 48 26.27 -16.81 -3.15
CA SER A 48 26.02 -17.56 -1.92
C SER A 48 24.61 -17.38 -1.39
N ILE A 49 23.95 -16.25 -1.69
CA ILE A 49 22.57 -15.96 -1.24
C ILE A 49 21.59 -17.05 -1.68
N PHE A 50 21.79 -17.65 -2.85
CA PHE A 50 20.95 -18.76 -3.32
C PHE A 50 21.10 -20.03 -2.48
N THR A 51 22.20 -20.16 -1.73
CA THR A 51 22.48 -21.34 -0.90
C THR A 51 21.88 -21.22 0.49
N ASP A 52 21.77 -20.00 1.02
CA ASP A 52 21.24 -19.74 2.36
C ASP A 52 19.88 -19.03 2.38
N LEU A 53 19.30 -18.70 1.20
CA LEU A 53 17.97 -18.09 1.10
C LEU A 53 16.91 -18.86 1.89
N ASP A 54 17.01 -20.18 1.94
CA ASP A 54 16.08 -21.05 2.67
C ASP A 54 15.99 -20.73 4.17
N GLN A 55 16.99 -20.07 4.74
CA GLN A 55 17.02 -19.63 6.14
C GLN A 55 16.21 -18.35 6.39
N TYR A 56 15.82 -17.64 5.34
CA TYR A 56 15.17 -16.33 5.42
C TYR A 56 13.81 -16.34 4.75
N ASP A 57 12.86 -15.64 5.32
CA ASP A 57 11.48 -15.54 4.84
C ASP A 57 11.24 -14.31 3.97
N GLY A 58 12.27 -13.49 3.79
CA GLY A 58 12.26 -12.29 2.98
C GLY A 58 13.62 -11.60 2.98
N ILE A 59 13.77 -10.65 2.06
CA ILE A 59 15.00 -9.86 1.90
C ILE A 59 14.64 -8.37 1.95
N ILE A 60 15.47 -7.61 2.65
CA ILE A 60 15.50 -6.14 2.61
C ILE A 60 16.82 -5.74 1.97
N LEU A 61 16.76 -4.88 0.96
CA LEU A 61 17.91 -4.36 0.25
C LEU A 61 18.01 -2.86 0.50
N ASP A 62 19.18 -2.39 0.91
CA ASP A 62 19.50 -0.99 0.72
C ASP A 62 19.56 -0.67 -0.80
N TRP A 63 19.12 0.54 -1.15
CA TRP A 63 19.07 1.03 -2.53
C TRP A 63 20.47 1.18 -3.14
N GLU A 64 21.46 1.63 -2.37
CA GLU A 64 22.81 1.97 -2.84
C GLU A 64 23.83 0.97 -2.28
N LEU A 65 23.80 -0.28 -2.76
CA LEU A 65 24.80 -1.28 -2.38
C LEU A 65 26.16 -0.99 -3.03
N THR A 66 26.95 -0.08 -2.47
CA THR A 66 28.27 0.23 -3.02
C THR A 66 29.35 -0.72 -2.49
N ASN A 67 30.36 -1.01 -3.31
CA ASN A 67 31.58 -1.72 -2.89
C ASN A 67 32.51 -0.75 -2.12
N GLN A 68 32.06 -0.10 -1.04
CA GLN A 68 32.99 0.57 -0.12
C GLN A 68 33.57 -0.46 0.86
N SER A 69 34.30 -1.45 0.33
CA SER A 69 35.13 -2.28 1.20
C SER A 69 36.31 -1.43 1.70
N GLU A 70 36.54 -1.37 3.01
CA GLU A 70 37.77 -0.80 3.57
C GLU A 70 39.02 -1.54 3.03
N ALA A 71 38.85 -2.75 2.48
CA ALA A 71 39.87 -3.56 1.82
C ALA A 71 40.34 -3.01 0.45
N ALA A 72 39.57 -2.14 -0.21
CA ALA A 72 39.94 -1.55 -1.50
C ALA A 72 41.02 -0.45 -1.40
N LYS A 73 41.43 -0.06 -0.19
CA LYS A 73 42.50 0.94 0.01
C LYS A 73 43.93 0.40 -0.16
N GLY A 74 44.13 -0.85 -0.60
CA GLY A 74 45.47 -1.45 -0.64
C GLY A 74 45.75 -2.53 -1.68
N SER A 75 44.86 -2.83 -2.63
CA SER A 75 45.10 -3.86 -3.65
C SER A 75 44.68 -3.38 -5.04
N ASP A 76 45.59 -3.48 -6.02
CA ASP A 76 45.42 -3.07 -7.43
C ASP A 76 44.38 -3.87 -8.24
N GLU A 77 43.62 -4.77 -7.61
CA GLU A 77 42.51 -5.51 -8.23
C GLU A 77 41.20 -5.12 -7.56
N VAL A 78 40.77 -3.88 -7.81
CA VAL A 78 39.38 -3.47 -7.56
C VAL A 78 38.54 -4.15 -8.64
N GLU A 79 38.00 -5.34 -8.37
CA GLU A 79 36.88 -5.85 -9.16
C GLU A 79 35.65 -4.97 -8.85
N ASP A 80 35.60 -3.82 -9.51
CA ASP A 80 34.47 -2.91 -9.56
C ASP A 80 33.35 -3.60 -10.33
N VAL A 81 32.57 -4.42 -9.64
CA VAL A 81 31.27 -4.85 -10.15
C VAL A 81 30.24 -3.94 -9.50
N ASP A 82 29.65 -3.06 -10.30
CA ASP A 82 28.44 -2.31 -9.96
C ASP A 82 27.37 -3.32 -9.54
N PHE A 83 27.20 -3.48 -8.23
CA PHE A 83 26.18 -4.35 -7.66
C PHE A 83 24.98 -3.50 -7.27
N SER A 84 23.94 -3.51 -8.09
CA SER A 84 22.69 -2.80 -7.78
C SER A 84 21.69 -3.74 -7.10
N ALA A 85 20.87 -3.19 -6.20
CA ALA A 85 19.77 -3.91 -5.57
C ALA A 85 18.80 -4.51 -6.60
N GLU A 86 18.59 -3.81 -7.72
CA GLU A 86 17.77 -4.25 -8.83
C GLU A 86 18.35 -5.48 -9.52
N SER A 87 19.66 -5.50 -9.80
CA SER A 87 20.30 -6.66 -10.42
C SER A 87 20.21 -7.91 -9.54
N LEU A 88 20.34 -7.75 -8.22
CA LEU A 88 20.13 -8.85 -7.28
C LEU A 88 18.67 -9.32 -7.27
N ALA A 89 17.72 -8.38 -7.17
CA ALA A 89 16.29 -8.70 -7.14
C ALA A 89 15.85 -9.41 -8.42
N GLU A 90 16.28 -8.93 -9.60
CA GLU A 90 16.01 -9.58 -10.89
C GLU A 90 16.57 -11.00 -10.92
N HIS A 91 17.82 -11.20 -10.49
CA HIS A 91 18.41 -12.53 -10.40
C HIS A 91 17.62 -13.45 -9.45
N LEU A 92 17.15 -12.96 -8.31
CA LEU A 92 16.32 -13.73 -7.39
C LEU A 92 14.98 -14.11 -8.03
N ARG A 93 14.26 -13.16 -8.65
CA ARG A 93 12.98 -13.42 -9.33
C ARG A 93 13.12 -14.42 -10.47
N VAL A 94 14.15 -14.29 -11.31
CA VAL A 94 14.42 -15.24 -12.42
C VAL A 94 14.68 -16.65 -11.89
N ASN A 95 15.46 -16.80 -10.81
CA ASN A 95 15.74 -18.12 -10.24
C ASN A 95 14.53 -18.69 -9.49
N ALA A 96 13.70 -17.86 -8.85
CA ALA A 96 12.43 -18.26 -8.26
C ALA A 96 11.43 -18.75 -9.30
N ALA A 97 11.29 -18.04 -10.43
CA ALA A 97 10.46 -18.46 -11.57
C ALA A 97 10.90 -19.83 -12.14
N LYS A 98 12.22 -20.08 -12.17
CA LYS A 98 12.80 -21.38 -12.55
C LYS A 98 12.72 -22.45 -11.46
N LYS A 99 12.16 -22.12 -10.28
CA LYS A 99 12.07 -22.99 -9.09
C LYS A 99 13.43 -23.51 -8.61
N ILE A 100 14.50 -22.73 -8.86
CA ILE A 100 15.86 -23.03 -8.39
C ILE A 100 16.01 -22.63 -6.93
N VAL A 101 15.37 -21.53 -6.55
CA VAL A 101 15.27 -21.05 -5.16
C VAL A 101 13.81 -20.80 -4.81
N LYS A 102 13.50 -20.74 -3.51
CA LYS A 102 12.18 -20.32 -3.05
C LYS A 102 11.94 -18.84 -3.39
N ASP A 103 10.70 -18.50 -3.70
CA ASP A 103 10.28 -17.11 -3.89
C ASP A 103 10.06 -16.46 -2.53
N VAL A 104 10.46 -15.21 -2.35
CA VAL A 104 10.35 -14.49 -1.07
C VAL A 104 10.02 -13.03 -1.32
N PRO A 105 9.36 -12.33 -0.38
CA PRO A 105 9.18 -10.90 -0.48
C PRO A 105 10.54 -10.19 -0.49
N ILE A 106 10.68 -9.22 -1.40
CA ILE A 106 11.86 -8.35 -1.53
C ILE A 106 11.42 -6.91 -1.29
N ILE A 107 11.99 -6.29 -0.26
CA ILE A 107 11.77 -4.89 0.10
C ILE A 107 13.01 -4.09 -0.26
N ILE A 108 12.83 -2.93 -0.86
CA ILE A 108 13.91 -1.97 -1.07
C ILE A 108 13.75 -0.76 -0.17
N CYS A 109 14.85 -0.34 0.46
CA CYS A 109 14.87 0.81 1.35
C CYS A 109 15.95 1.81 0.95
N SER A 110 15.73 3.09 1.23
CA SER A 110 16.78 4.12 1.12
C SER A 110 16.78 5.04 2.32
N ALA A 111 17.85 5.81 2.48
CA ALA A 111 17.96 6.82 3.52
C ALA A 111 16.95 7.98 3.37
N ASP A 112 16.54 8.56 4.51
CA ASP A 112 15.74 9.78 4.58
C ASP A 112 16.45 10.87 3.76
N ASN A 113 15.80 11.40 2.72
CA ASN A 113 16.24 12.47 1.79
C ASN A 113 16.69 12.06 0.39
N ASN A 114 16.61 10.78 0.00
CA ASN A 114 16.86 10.42 -1.41
C ASN A 114 15.65 10.83 -2.30
N ARG A 115 15.70 12.05 -2.84
CA ARG A 115 14.67 12.59 -3.76
C ARG A 115 14.53 11.73 -5.03
N THR A 116 15.61 11.11 -5.49
CA THR A 116 15.59 10.21 -6.65
C THR A 116 14.82 8.93 -6.34
N PHE A 117 15.00 8.35 -5.15
CA PHE A 117 14.21 7.23 -4.65
C PHE A 117 12.73 7.58 -4.44
N SER A 118 12.44 8.81 -3.99
CA SER A 118 11.07 9.33 -3.89
C SER A 118 10.40 9.42 -5.27
N ASN A 119 11.18 9.72 -6.31
CA ASN A 119 10.71 9.72 -7.70
C ASN A 119 10.57 8.30 -8.29
N LEU A 120 11.27 7.28 -7.78
CA LEU A 120 11.02 5.88 -8.13
C LEU A 120 9.61 5.43 -7.72
N LYS A 121 9.06 5.94 -6.61
CA LYS A 121 7.64 5.79 -6.26
C LYS A 121 6.68 6.40 -7.27
N ASN A 122 7.15 7.28 -8.17
CA ASN A 122 6.36 7.97 -9.20
C ASN A 122 6.70 7.57 -10.66
N ARG A 123 7.82 6.87 -10.93
CA ARG A 123 8.18 6.37 -12.28
C ARG A 123 7.56 5.02 -12.64
N GLU A 124 6.99 4.94 -13.83
CA GLU A 124 6.35 3.77 -14.41
C GLU A 124 7.34 2.67 -14.90
N LEU A 125 7.00 1.43 -14.57
CA LEU A 125 6.91 0.23 -15.44
C LEU A 125 8.03 -0.82 -15.61
N THR A 126 9.29 -0.66 -15.17
CA THR A 126 10.26 -1.79 -15.35
C THR A 126 11.01 -2.27 -14.11
N SER A 127 11.32 -1.39 -13.15
CA SER A 127 12.04 -1.80 -11.92
C SER A 127 11.15 -1.99 -10.69
N ARG A 128 9.86 -1.61 -10.75
CA ARG A 128 8.92 -1.80 -9.64
C ARG A 128 8.41 -3.23 -9.49
N ASP A 129 8.38 -3.97 -10.59
CA ASP A 129 7.95 -5.38 -10.62
C ASP A 129 9.00 -6.33 -10.00
N LEU A 130 10.06 -5.80 -9.38
CA LEU A 130 11.06 -6.59 -8.68
C LEU A 130 10.79 -6.61 -7.17
N PHE A 131 10.17 -5.56 -6.64
CA PHE A 131 10.06 -5.30 -5.21
C PHE A 131 8.61 -5.28 -4.76
N ASP A 132 8.33 -5.95 -3.65
CA ASP A 132 7.00 -5.93 -3.03
C ASP A 132 6.74 -4.60 -2.32
N LEU A 133 7.79 -4.00 -1.72
CA LEU A 133 7.71 -2.72 -1.03
C LEU A 133 8.91 -1.81 -1.29
N THR A 134 8.63 -0.50 -1.29
CA THR A 134 9.62 0.57 -1.41
C THR A 134 9.47 1.52 -0.23
N CYS A 135 10.47 1.57 0.65
CA CYS A 135 10.38 2.26 1.93
C CYS A 135 11.58 3.15 2.24
N ILE A 136 11.40 4.06 3.19
CA ILE A 136 12.49 4.84 3.76
C ILE A 136 12.96 4.11 5.02
N LYS A 137 14.28 3.93 5.21
CA LYS A 137 14.85 3.13 6.32
C LYS A 137 14.33 3.56 7.68
N ASN A 138 14.34 4.85 7.96
CA ASN A 138 13.89 5.39 9.25
C ASN A 138 12.38 5.17 9.43
N ASP A 139 11.59 5.20 8.36
CA ASP A 139 10.16 4.88 8.44
C ASP A 139 9.96 3.40 8.75
N LEU A 140 10.73 2.52 8.09
CA LEU A 140 10.66 1.08 8.27
C LEU A 140 11.10 0.65 9.68
N PHE A 141 12.27 1.10 10.13
CA PHE A 141 12.92 0.59 11.32
C PHE A 141 12.75 1.46 12.58
N VAL A 142 12.27 2.71 12.47
CA VAL A 142 12.22 3.65 13.60
C VAL A 142 10.86 4.31 13.82
N LYS A 143 10.32 5.05 12.85
CA LYS A 143 9.10 5.86 13.04
C LYS A 143 7.83 5.02 13.09
N HIS A 144 7.74 3.98 12.26
CA HIS A 144 6.52 3.20 12.06
C HIS A 144 6.69 1.72 12.36
N VAL A 145 7.60 1.36 13.28
CA VAL A 145 8.03 -0.01 13.60
C VAL A 145 6.88 -1.02 13.68
N LYS A 146 5.82 -0.72 14.43
CA LYS A 146 4.67 -1.65 14.58
C LYS A 146 3.93 -1.90 13.26
N ASN A 147 3.82 -0.87 12.43
CA ASN A 147 3.18 -1.02 11.12
C ASN A 147 4.10 -1.80 10.17
N SER A 148 5.39 -1.47 10.17
CA SER A 148 6.43 -2.15 9.40
C SER A 148 6.52 -3.63 9.75
N GLU A 149 6.55 -3.96 11.05
CA GLU A 149 6.51 -5.35 11.55
C GLU A 149 5.32 -6.11 10.98
N ARG A 150 4.11 -5.54 11.09
CA ARG A 150 2.90 -6.18 10.56
C ARG A 150 2.97 -6.41 9.07
N GLN A 151 3.45 -5.44 8.30
CA GLN A 151 3.61 -5.56 6.84
C GLN A 151 4.62 -6.64 6.45
N LEU A 152 5.80 -6.65 7.10
CA LEU A 152 6.84 -7.65 6.86
C LEU A 152 6.36 -9.06 7.25
N PHE A 153 5.70 -9.18 8.40
CA PHE A 153 5.14 -10.45 8.86
C PHE A 153 4.10 -11.01 7.87
N ASP A 154 3.18 -10.16 7.43
CA ASP A 154 2.08 -10.57 6.57
C ASP A 154 2.56 -10.98 5.18
N LEU A 155 3.44 -10.18 4.56
CA LEU A 155 4.07 -10.52 3.28
C LEU A 155 4.74 -11.90 3.33
N ALA A 156 5.62 -12.13 4.29
CA ALA A 156 6.32 -13.40 4.43
C ALA A 156 5.36 -14.57 4.69
N THR A 157 4.31 -14.34 5.49
CA THR A 157 3.30 -15.34 5.79
C THR A 157 2.49 -15.72 4.55
N VAL A 158 2.05 -14.75 3.76
CA VAL A 158 1.31 -14.96 2.52
C VAL A 158 2.16 -15.73 1.50
N TYR A 159 3.44 -15.35 1.31
CA TYR A 159 4.35 -16.10 0.42
C TYR A 159 4.48 -17.57 0.84
N LYS A 160 4.69 -17.84 2.14
CA LYS A 160 4.75 -19.21 2.67
C LYS A 160 3.44 -19.99 2.44
N GLN A 161 2.29 -19.35 2.64
CA GLN A 161 1.00 -19.98 2.45
C GLN A 161 0.75 -20.35 0.99
N LEU A 162 1.03 -19.42 0.06
CA LEU A 162 0.88 -19.64 -1.38
C LEU A 162 1.79 -20.74 -1.93
N GLN A 163 2.98 -20.92 -1.35
CA GLN A 163 3.92 -21.95 -1.79
C GLN A 163 3.65 -23.32 -1.17
N SER A 164 2.93 -23.38 -0.04
CA SER A 164 2.67 -24.63 0.68
C SER A 164 1.30 -25.23 0.39
N LYS A 165 0.39 -24.49 -0.23
CA LYS A 165 -0.99 -24.91 -0.51
C LYS A 165 -1.36 -24.68 -1.96
N THR A 166 -2.34 -25.43 -2.44
CA THR A 166 -3.03 -25.11 -3.69
C THR A 166 -3.79 -23.81 -3.50
N PHE A 167 -3.74 -22.94 -4.52
CA PHE A 167 -4.50 -21.69 -4.53
C PHE A 167 -6.02 -21.95 -4.41
N ASP A 168 -6.65 -21.28 -3.44
CA ASP A 168 -8.11 -21.19 -3.29
C ASP A 168 -8.47 -19.71 -3.14
N LEU A 169 -9.18 -19.18 -4.13
CA LEU A 169 -9.57 -17.78 -4.18
C LEU A 169 -10.40 -17.34 -2.97
N LYS A 170 -11.23 -18.23 -2.41
CA LYS A 170 -12.03 -17.91 -1.21
C LYS A 170 -11.18 -17.82 0.04
N GLU A 171 -10.16 -18.67 0.17
CA GLU A 171 -9.19 -18.59 1.27
C GLU A 171 -8.37 -17.31 1.16
N VAL A 172 -7.93 -16.96 -0.05
CA VAL A 172 -7.14 -15.74 -0.33
C VAL A 172 -7.90 -14.47 0.01
N LEU A 173 -9.20 -14.42 -0.30
CA LEU A 173 -10.03 -13.23 -0.07
C LEU A 173 -10.77 -13.25 1.28
N ASP A 174 -10.73 -14.37 2.01
CA ASP A 174 -11.55 -14.66 3.21
C ASP A 174 -13.04 -14.36 2.97
N ILE A 175 -13.62 -15.00 1.96
CA ILE A 175 -15.03 -14.82 1.58
C ILE A 175 -15.76 -16.15 1.44
N SER A 176 -17.07 -16.12 1.65
CA SER A 176 -17.96 -17.25 1.37
C SER A 176 -18.22 -17.43 -0.13
N ALA A 177 -18.83 -18.56 -0.50
CA ALA A 177 -19.23 -18.82 -1.88
C ALA A 177 -20.31 -17.86 -2.40
N ASP A 178 -21.20 -17.39 -1.52
CA ASP A 178 -22.25 -16.44 -1.88
C ASP A 178 -21.65 -15.04 -2.12
N GLU A 179 -20.67 -14.64 -1.30
CA GLU A 179 -19.96 -13.37 -1.46
C GLU A 179 -19.11 -13.31 -2.73
N LEU A 180 -18.56 -14.44 -3.16
CA LEU A 180 -17.82 -14.51 -4.43
C LEU A 180 -18.67 -14.04 -5.62
N GLY A 181 -19.97 -14.36 -5.62
CA GLY A 181 -20.91 -13.93 -6.65
C GLY A 181 -21.19 -12.41 -6.69
N LEU A 182 -20.74 -11.66 -5.67
CA LEU A 182 -20.89 -10.20 -5.60
C LEU A 182 -19.69 -9.45 -6.19
N LEU A 183 -18.58 -10.14 -6.46
CA LEU A 183 -17.36 -9.52 -6.98
C LEU A 183 -17.41 -9.39 -8.51
N ASP A 184 -16.63 -8.45 -9.05
CA ASP A 184 -16.50 -8.28 -10.50
C ASP A 184 -15.84 -9.53 -11.11
N ILE A 185 -16.51 -10.16 -12.08
CA ILE A 185 -16.00 -11.38 -12.72
C ILE A 185 -14.62 -11.19 -13.36
N ARG A 186 -14.32 -9.98 -13.87
CA ARG A 186 -13.01 -9.70 -14.49
C ARG A 186 -11.90 -9.64 -13.45
N PHE A 187 -12.20 -9.23 -12.22
CA PHE A 187 -11.26 -9.29 -11.11
C PHE A 187 -10.95 -10.75 -10.76
N ILE A 188 -11.99 -11.59 -10.64
CA ILE A 188 -11.86 -13.02 -10.37
C ILE A 188 -11.01 -13.70 -11.46
N ASP A 189 -11.40 -13.54 -12.73
CA ASP A 189 -10.70 -14.13 -13.87
C ASP A 189 -9.22 -13.70 -13.93
N THR A 190 -8.94 -12.42 -13.64
CA THR A 190 -7.57 -11.89 -13.61
C THR A 190 -6.76 -12.54 -12.49
N LEU A 191 -7.32 -12.61 -11.28
CA LEU A 191 -6.64 -13.18 -10.11
C LEU A 191 -6.36 -14.67 -10.29
N GLU A 192 -7.33 -15.45 -10.80
CA GLU A 192 -7.16 -16.88 -11.08
C GLU A 192 -6.13 -17.13 -12.20
N ASN A 193 -6.12 -16.29 -13.24
CA ASN A 193 -5.14 -16.40 -14.32
C ASN A 193 -3.71 -16.17 -13.80
N ILE A 194 -3.49 -15.11 -13.01
CA ILE A 194 -2.18 -14.86 -12.38
C ILE A 194 -1.81 -16.03 -11.47
N ALA A 195 -2.72 -16.48 -10.60
CA ALA A 195 -2.44 -17.59 -9.70
C ALA A 195 -2.05 -18.90 -10.39
N THR A 196 -2.50 -19.12 -11.64
CA THR A 196 -2.25 -20.36 -12.38
C THR A 196 -1.10 -20.27 -13.38
N THR A 197 -0.76 -19.07 -13.86
CA THR A 197 0.23 -18.89 -14.95
C THR A 197 1.51 -18.17 -14.52
N ASN A 198 1.51 -17.54 -13.35
CA ASN A 198 2.57 -16.66 -12.88
C ASN A 198 3.23 -17.16 -11.58
N THR A 199 4.22 -16.40 -11.08
CA THR A 199 4.95 -16.68 -9.84
C THR A 199 4.16 -16.26 -8.59
N THR A 200 4.62 -16.69 -7.42
CA THR A 200 4.05 -16.20 -6.14
C THR A 200 4.19 -14.69 -6.03
N HIS A 201 5.33 -14.14 -6.44
CA HIS A 201 5.55 -12.70 -6.49
C HIS A 201 4.48 -11.97 -7.30
N ASP A 202 4.23 -12.39 -8.54
CA ASP A 202 3.28 -11.72 -9.43
C ASP A 202 1.87 -11.67 -8.81
N LEU A 203 1.45 -12.76 -8.16
CA LEU A 203 0.18 -12.84 -7.45
C LEU A 203 0.12 -11.91 -6.24
N VAL A 204 1.17 -11.89 -5.41
CA VAL A 204 1.23 -11.01 -4.24
C VAL A 204 1.33 -9.54 -4.66
N TYR A 205 2.08 -9.24 -5.71
CA TYR A 205 2.20 -7.91 -6.28
C TYR A 205 0.83 -7.43 -6.80
N PHE A 206 0.10 -8.26 -7.55
CA PHE A 206 -1.26 -7.92 -7.98
C PHE A 206 -2.19 -7.65 -6.80
N LEU A 207 -2.23 -8.55 -5.81
CA LEU A 207 -3.05 -8.37 -4.60
C LEU A 207 -2.69 -7.06 -3.88
N LEU A 208 -1.40 -6.78 -3.70
CA LEU A 208 -0.97 -5.59 -2.98
C LEU A 208 -1.26 -4.31 -3.77
N GLN A 209 -0.84 -4.23 -5.03
CA GLN A 209 -0.82 -3.01 -5.83
C GLN A 209 -2.16 -2.72 -6.52
N GLU A 210 -2.92 -3.75 -6.88
CA GLU A 210 -4.15 -3.62 -7.68
C GLU A 210 -5.43 -3.96 -6.90
N PHE A 211 -5.32 -4.40 -5.65
CA PHE A 211 -6.48 -4.75 -4.82
C PHE A 211 -6.44 -4.13 -3.42
N ILE A 212 -5.30 -4.20 -2.71
CA ILE A 212 -5.17 -3.71 -1.33
C ILE A 212 -4.88 -2.21 -1.26
N GLN A 213 -4.00 -1.69 -2.13
CA GLN A 213 -3.56 -0.28 -2.08
C GLN A 213 -4.43 0.67 -2.91
N LYS A 214 -5.32 0.16 -3.74
CA LYS A 214 -6.20 0.97 -4.60
C LYS A 214 -7.65 0.83 -4.18
N GLU A 215 -8.36 1.94 -4.20
CA GLU A 215 -9.79 1.97 -3.89
C GLU A 215 -10.60 1.28 -5.00
N GLY A 216 -11.62 0.52 -4.62
CA GLY A 216 -12.38 -0.31 -5.54
C GLY A 216 -13.32 -1.24 -4.78
N LEU A 217 -13.09 -2.54 -4.95
CA LEU A 217 -13.74 -3.58 -4.14
C LEU A 217 -13.43 -3.42 -2.64
N LEU A 218 -12.18 -3.05 -2.34
CA LEU A 218 -11.72 -2.65 -1.02
C LEU A 218 -11.58 -1.15 -0.92
N ILE A 219 -11.78 -0.63 0.29
CA ILE A 219 -11.58 0.77 0.62
C ILE A 219 -10.82 0.93 1.93
N ASN A 220 -9.96 1.94 2.01
CA ASN A 220 -9.22 2.22 3.23
C ASN A 220 -10.02 3.03 4.26
N GLU A 221 -9.45 3.20 5.46
CA GLU A 221 -10.07 3.95 6.58
C GLU A 221 -10.51 5.37 6.19
N ALA A 222 -9.72 6.08 5.40
CA ALA A 222 -10.02 7.45 5.00
C ALA A 222 -11.23 7.51 4.05
N VAL A 223 -11.34 6.57 3.11
CA VAL A 223 -12.50 6.47 2.21
C VAL A 223 -13.74 6.00 2.96
N VAL A 224 -13.63 5.07 3.92
CA VAL A 224 -14.75 4.71 4.80
C VAL A 224 -15.26 5.94 5.54
N ALA A 225 -14.38 6.71 6.20
CA ALA A 225 -14.78 7.92 6.91
C ALA A 225 -15.40 8.96 5.97
N ALA A 226 -14.85 9.16 4.77
CA ALA A 226 -15.43 10.03 3.76
C ALA A 226 -16.85 9.59 3.37
N ARG A 227 -17.07 8.30 3.11
CA ARG A 227 -18.40 7.75 2.79
C ARG A 227 -19.38 7.86 3.96
N LEU A 228 -18.90 7.79 5.20
CA LEU A 228 -19.74 8.04 6.37
C LEU A 228 -19.91 9.54 6.69
N GLY A 229 -19.19 10.42 6.00
CA GLY A 229 -19.24 11.86 6.21
C GLY A 229 -18.51 12.35 7.47
N ILE A 230 -17.57 11.56 8.00
CA ILE A 230 -16.93 11.78 9.30
C ILE A 230 -15.59 12.50 9.14
N ASP A 231 -15.34 13.48 10.01
CA ASP A 231 -14.01 14.02 10.26
C ASP A 231 -13.30 13.16 11.31
N ILE A 232 -12.32 12.35 10.90
CA ILE A 232 -11.61 11.41 11.80
C ILE A 232 -10.94 12.16 12.96
N GLU A 233 -10.23 13.25 12.66
CA GLU A 233 -9.43 13.97 13.64
C GLU A 233 -10.33 14.64 14.68
N LYS A 234 -11.37 15.35 14.22
CA LYS A 234 -12.32 16.02 15.13
C LYS A 234 -13.19 15.06 15.93
N SER A 235 -13.42 13.85 15.43
CA SER A 235 -14.24 12.83 16.11
C SER A 235 -13.48 12.05 17.18
N GLY A 236 -12.15 12.12 17.20
CA GLY A 236 -11.32 11.52 18.24
C GLY A 236 -11.64 10.04 18.50
N THR A 237 -11.92 9.68 19.76
CA THR A 237 -12.16 8.28 20.17
C THR A 237 -13.48 7.71 19.65
N SER A 238 -14.49 8.53 19.37
CA SER A 238 -15.77 8.04 18.81
C SER A 238 -15.58 7.39 17.43
N TRP A 239 -14.55 7.79 16.68
CA TRP A 239 -14.22 7.10 15.44
C TRP A 239 -13.76 5.66 15.66
N ASN A 240 -12.99 5.40 16.74
CA ASN A 240 -12.55 4.05 17.06
C ASN A 240 -13.72 3.12 17.43
N GLU A 241 -14.80 3.67 18.00
CA GLU A 241 -16.03 2.93 18.29
C GLU A 241 -16.71 2.47 16.99
N ILE A 242 -16.82 3.37 16.01
CA ILE A 242 -17.35 3.01 14.68
C ILE A 242 -16.46 1.97 13.99
N LYS A 243 -15.13 2.12 14.04
CA LYS A 243 -14.23 1.10 13.47
C LYS A 243 -14.42 -0.26 14.10
N LYS A 244 -14.57 -0.31 15.43
CA LYS A 244 -14.83 -1.56 16.15
C LYS A 244 -16.17 -2.16 15.71
N LEU A 245 -17.23 -1.35 15.59
CA LEU A 245 -18.52 -1.81 15.09
C LEU A 245 -18.42 -2.39 13.68
N LEU A 246 -17.70 -1.74 12.76
CA LEU A 246 -17.51 -2.27 11.40
C LEU A 246 -16.76 -3.61 11.39
N ILE A 247 -15.80 -3.80 12.30
CA ILE A 247 -15.10 -5.09 12.47
C ILE A 247 -16.04 -6.15 13.05
N ASP A 248 -16.81 -5.81 14.08
CA ASP A 248 -17.77 -6.73 14.72
C ASP A 248 -18.86 -7.18 13.72
N GLU A 249 -19.25 -6.28 12.81
CA GLU A 249 -20.18 -6.53 11.70
C GLU A 249 -19.51 -7.17 10.46
N LYS A 250 -18.22 -7.54 10.56
CA LYS A 250 -17.44 -8.20 9.50
C LYS A 250 -17.39 -7.44 8.18
N VAL A 251 -17.39 -6.12 8.26
CA VAL A 251 -17.22 -5.22 7.11
C VAL A 251 -15.75 -5.14 6.69
N ASP A 252 -14.83 -5.36 7.63
CA ASP A 252 -13.40 -5.32 7.36
C ASP A 252 -12.92 -6.52 6.53
N TYR A 253 -11.87 -6.29 5.76
CA TYR A 253 -11.21 -7.33 4.97
C TYR A 253 -10.25 -8.12 5.85
N LYS A 254 -10.29 -9.45 5.73
CA LYS A 254 -9.55 -10.42 6.55
C LYS A 254 -8.73 -11.43 5.74
N GLY A 255 -8.72 -11.29 4.41
CA GLY A 255 -7.94 -12.16 3.54
C GLY A 255 -6.45 -11.85 3.56
N PHE A 256 -5.73 -12.36 2.58
CA PHE A 256 -4.29 -12.19 2.46
C PHE A 256 -3.91 -10.71 2.46
N LEU A 257 -2.83 -10.36 3.17
CA LEU A 257 -2.35 -8.98 3.33
C LEU A 257 -3.21 -8.11 4.28
N SER A 258 -4.25 -8.64 4.95
CA SER A 258 -5.08 -7.84 5.86
C SER A 258 -4.40 -7.47 7.19
N ILE A 259 -3.37 -8.21 7.61
CA ILE A 259 -2.61 -7.91 8.84
C ILE A 259 -1.73 -6.67 8.60
N GLY A 260 -1.07 -6.57 7.45
CA GLY A 260 -0.22 -5.46 7.05
C GLY A 260 -1.00 -4.24 6.57
N TRP A 261 -2.17 -4.43 5.97
CA TRP A 261 -3.00 -3.36 5.39
C TRP A 261 -4.46 -3.52 5.79
N SER A 262 -4.93 -2.62 6.66
CA SER A 262 -6.32 -2.61 7.10
C SER A 262 -7.23 -1.95 6.05
N ASN A 263 -8.15 -2.73 5.50
CA ASN A 263 -9.11 -2.31 4.50
C ASN A 263 -10.51 -2.84 4.84
N TYR A 264 -11.51 -2.32 4.14
CA TYR A 264 -12.92 -2.67 4.31
C TYR A 264 -13.53 -3.02 2.96
N TRP A 265 -14.47 -3.96 2.96
CA TRP A 265 -15.24 -4.27 1.76
C TRP A 265 -16.22 -3.13 1.46
N ALA A 266 -16.12 -2.53 0.28
CA ALA A 266 -16.97 -1.43 -0.14
C ALA A 266 -18.46 -1.82 -0.16
N TYR A 267 -18.78 -3.01 -0.65
CA TYR A 267 -20.16 -3.51 -0.71
C TYR A 267 -20.73 -3.78 0.70
N LYS A 268 -19.91 -4.34 1.61
CA LYS A 268 -20.34 -4.61 2.99
C LYS A 268 -20.63 -3.32 3.75
N LEU A 269 -19.88 -2.24 3.50
CA LEU A 269 -20.19 -0.94 4.10
C LEU A 269 -21.56 -0.43 3.66
N ILE A 270 -21.91 -0.60 2.39
CA ILE A 270 -23.21 -0.21 1.84
C ILE A 270 -24.33 -1.06 2.47
N ASP A 271 -24.14 -2.36 2.58
CA ASP A 271 -25.13 -3.26 3.17
C ASP A 271 -25.31 -3.03 4.68
N TRP A 272 -24.21 -2.81 5.40
CA TRP A 272 -24.24 -2.38 6.79
C TRP A 272 -25.03 -1.08 6.97
N TRP A 273 -24.82 -0.09 6.09
CA TRP A 273 -25.54 1.18 6.15
C TRP A 273 -27.06 0.99 5.99
N LYS A 274 -27.49 0.17 5.03
CA LYS A 274 -28.92 -0.13 4.80
C LYS A 274 -29.59 -0.76 6.02
N ASN A 275 -28.85 -1.53 6.81
CA ASN A 275 -29.37 -2.12 8.04
C ASN A 275 -29.57 -1.08 9.15
N ILE A 276 -28.98 0.11 9.00
CA ILE A 276 -29.03 1.15 10.03
C ILE A 276 -29.78 2.41 9.67
N SER A 277 -30.03 2.64 8.38
CA SER A 277 -30.69 3.83 7.87
C SER A 277 -31.53 3.50 6.64
N ASN A 278 -32.66 4.19 6.50
CA ASN A 278 -33.45 4.18 5.27
C ASN A 278 -32.95 5.22 4.24
N GLN A 279 -32.00 6.07 4.63
CA GLN A 279 -31.40 7.07 3.75
C GLN A 279 -30.30 6.43 2.90
N ASP A 280 -30.16 6.84 1.65
CA ASP A 280 -29.13 6.31 0.76
C ASP A 280 -27.73 6.81 1.15
N LEU A 281 -26.76 5.90 1.27
CA LEU A 281 -25.40 6.25 1.69
C LEU A 281 -24.72 7.20 0.69
N ARG A 282 -25.00 7.10 -0.61
CA ARG A 282 -24.29 7.89 -1.63
C ARG A 282 -24.81 9.32 -1.73
N THR A 283 -26.11 9.52 -1.59
CA THR A 283 -26.80 10.79 -1.87
C THR A 283 -27.22 11.57 -0.61
N THR A 284 -27.01 11.02 0.58
CA THR A 284 -27.27 11.74 1.84
C THR A 284 -26.08 12.65 2.19
N GLY A 285 -26.27 13.88 2.65
CA GLY A 285 -25.14 14.74 3.06
C GLY A 285 -24.44 14.28 4.34
N ALA A 286 -23.14 14.57 4.47
CA ALA A 286 -22.29 14.21 5.60
C ALA A 286 -22.89 14.56 6.97
N SER A 287 -23.43 15.76 7.12
CA SER A 287 -24.07 16.23 8.35
C SER A 287 -25.22 15.31 8.79
N VAL A 288 -26.04 14.85 7.84
CA VAL A 288 -27.17 13.94 8.11
C VAL A 288 -26.66 12.52 8.40
N ARG A 289 -25.64 12.04 7.68
CA ARG A 289 -25.05 10.72 7.94
C ARG A 289 -24.50 10.63 9.36
N VAL A 290 -23.76 11.65 9.79
CA VAL A 290 -23.19 11.72 11.14
C VAL A 290 -24.27 11.82 12.22
N GLN A 291 -25.34 12.59 11.99
CA GLN A 291 -26.47 12.64 12.90
C GLN A 291 -27.06 11.25 13.14
N ILE A 292 -27.30 10.48 12.07
CA ILE A 292 -27.83 9.11 12.16
C ILE A 292 -26.93 8.20 12.99
N LEU A 293 -25.61 8.28 12.78
CA LEU A 293 -24.64 7.47 13.53
C LEU A 293 -24.59 7.85 15.02
N ASN A 294 -24.60 9.15 15.32
CA ASN A 294 -24.61 9.64 16.69
C ASN A 294 -25.89 9.21 17.42
N ASP A 295 -27.05 9.40 16.78
CA ASP A 295 -28.35 9.03 17.36
C ASP A 295 -28.47 7.52 17.60
N LYS A 296 -27.92 6.70 16.69
CA LYS A 296 -28.04 5.24 16.76
C LYS A 296 -27.08 4.60 17.75
N PHE A 297 -25.85 5.10 17.81
CA PHE A 297 -24.77 4.45 18.56
C PHE A 297 -24.33 5.23 19.80
N GLY A 298 -24.94 6.39 20.08
CA GLY A 298 -24.57 7.23 21.22
C GLY A 298 -23.16 7.82 21.09
N THR A 299 -22.70 8.03 19.86
CA THR A 299 -21.36 8.55 19.55
C THR A 299 -21.35 10.08 19.48
N THR A 300 -20.15 10.67 19.45
CA THR A 300 -19.95 12.12 19.34
C THR A 300 -19.15 12.49 18.09
N LEU A 301 -19.49 11.85 16.97
CA LEU A 301 -18.84 12.06 15.68
C LEU A 301 -19.11 13.49 15.16
N VAL A 302 -18.12 14.04 14.46
CA VAL A 302 -18.16 15.36 13.85
C VAL A 302 -18.21 15.20 12.33
N PRO A 303 -19.13 15.90 11.62
CA PRO A 303 -19.19 15.84 10.17
C PRO A 303 -17.97 16.50 9.53
N ALA A 304 -17.48 15.88 8.46
CA ALA A 304 -16.42 16.43 7.64
C ALA A 304 -16.85 17.74 6.96
N GLU A 305 -15.94 18.71 6.96
CA GLU A 305 -16.15 19.99 6.29
C GLU A 305 -15.77 19.91 4.81
N ARG A 306 -16.52 20.63 3.98
CA ARG A 306 -16.23 20.80 2.55
C ARG A 306 -14.86 21.42 2.34
N ILE A 307 -14.16 20.95 1.30
CA ILE A 307 -12.96 21.60 0.79
C ILE A 307 -13.35 22.94 0.14
N ARG A 308 -12.48 23.95 0.17
CA ARG A 308 -12.70 25.24 -0.49
C ARG A 308 -13.12 25.03 -1.96
N PHE A 309 -14.09 25.83 -2.39
CA PHE A 309 -14.75 25.77 -3.71
C PHE A 309 -15.63 24.54 -3.99
N CYS A 310 -15.75 23.58 -3.06
CA CYS A 310 -16.69 22.48 -3.18
C CYS A 310 -18.05 22.87 -2.60
N SER A 311 -19.13 22.39 -3.24
CA SER A 311 -20.50 22.72 -2.86
C SER A 311 -21.22 21.56 -2.18
N SER A 312 -20.88 20.32 -2.53
CA SER A 312 -21.55 19.10 -2.07
C SER A 312 -20.99 18.60 -0.73
N GLU A 313 -21.86 18.01 0.09
CA GLU A 313 -21.52 17.25 1.31
C GLU A 313 -21.75 15.74 1.12
N GLU A 314 -22.07 15.29 -0.09
CA GLU A 314 -22.31 13.88 -0.44
C GLU A 314 -20.98 13.16 -0.74
N PHE A 315 -20.04 13.24 0.20
CA PHE A 315 -18.69 12.71 0.01
C PHE A 315 -18.71 11.21 -0.29
N TRP A 316 -17.84 10.78 -1.20
CA TRP A 316 -17.73 9.38 -1.61
C TRP A 316 -16.29 8.88 -1.71
N THR A 317 -15.37 9.79 -2.01
CA THR A 317 -13.95 9.53 -2.17
C THR A 317 -13.13 10.56 -1.39
N ILE A 318 -11.82 10.51 -1.53
CA ILE A 318 -10.89 11.48 -0.95
C ILE A 318 -10.19 12.28 -2.07
N CYS A 319 -9.92 13.55 -1.82
CA CYS A 319 -9.09 14.35 -2.70
C CYS A 319 -7.63 13.88 -2.62
N LYS A 320 -7.00 13.54 -3.75
CA LYS A 320 -5.60 13.10 -3.80
C LYS A 320 -4.64 14.11 -3.18
N GLY A 321 -4.88 15.41 -3.41
CA GLY A 321 -4.02 16.49 -2.95
C GLY A 321 -4.25 16.85 -1.48
N THR A 322 -5.50 17.11 -1.07
CA THR A 322 -5.77 17.55 0.32
C THR A 322 -5.96 16.41 1.32
N LYS A 323 -6.11 15.16 0.85
CA LYS A 323 -6.47 13.98 1.66
C LYS A 323 -7.77 14.12 2.45
N ARG A 324 -8.65 15.05 2.05
CA ARG A 324 -9.95 15.32 2.69
C ARG A 324 -11.10 14.70 1.89
N PRO A 325 -12.24 14.40 2.53
CA PRO A 325 -13.44 13.91 1.85
C PRO A 325 -13.87 14.80 0.68
N LEU A 326 -14.26 14.16 -0.42
CA LEU A 326 -14.63 14.79 -1.68
C LEU A 326 -15.81 14.05 -2.32
N ASP A 327 -16.76 14.82 -2.84
CA ASP A 327 -17.75 14.30 -3.78
C ASP A 327 -17.15 14.38 -5.20
N PRO A 328 -17.12 13.28 -5.97
CA PRO A 328 -16.68 13.28 -7.36
C PRO A 328 -17.29 14.40 -8.23
N ILE A 329 -18.51 14.90 -7.94
CA ILE A 329 -19.10 16.02 -8.70
C ILE A 329 -18.30 17.33 -8.56
N ASN A 330 -17.54 17.49 -7.46
CA ASN A 330 -16.65 18.62 -7.22
C ASN A 330 -15.18 18.29 -7.48
N GLY A 331 -14.85 17.04 -7.85
CA GLY A 331 -13.49 16.58 -8.09
C GLY A 331 -13.19 16.42 -9.58
N PHE A 332 -11.97 16.74 -10.00
CA PHE A 332 -11.46 16.48 -11.35
C PHE A 332 -10.68 15.17 -11.36
N MET A 333 -11.00 14.30 -12.32
CA MET A 333 -10.30 13.02 -12.48
C MET A 333 -8.81 13.26 -12.77
N ILE A 334 -7.95 12.47 -12.12
CA ILE A 334 -6.51 12.47 -12.37
C ILE A 334 -6.08 11.16 -13.03
N GLY A 335 -5.03 11.23 -13.84
CA GLY A 335 -4.53 10.09 -14.61
C GLY A 335 -5.40 9.77 -15.83
N ASP A 336 -5.02 8.67 -16.49
CA ASP A 336 -5.83 8.07 -17.53
C ASP A 336 -6.88 7.16 -16.88
N TYR A 337 -7.96 6.87 -17.61
CA TYR A 337 -9.05 6.02 -17.11
C TYR A 337 -8.47 4.71 -16.56
N THR A 338 -8.88 4.31 -15.35
CA THR A 338 -8.38 3.07 -14.75
C THR A 338 -8.66 1.91 -15.70
N SER A 339 -7.61 1.21 -16.14
CA SER A 339 -7.75 0.05 -17.05
C SER A 339 -8.52 -1.08 -16.37
N ASN A 340 -8.45 -1.12 -15.04
CA ASN A 340 -9.06 -2.15 -14.22
C ASN A 340 -10.45 -1.69 -13.78
N PRO A 341 -11.52 -2.36 -14.26
CA PRO A 341 -12.89 -1.89 -14.08
C PRO A 341 -13.44 -2.08 -12.66
N TRP A 342 -12.74 -2.82 -11.81
CA TRP A 342 -13.06 -2.98 -10.38
C TRP A 342 -12.44 -1.90 -9.50
N LEU A 343 -11.67 -0.96 -10.07
CA LEU A 343 -11.04 0.14 -9.36
C LEU A 343 -11.83 1.45 -9.51
N GLU A 344 -11.81 2.25 -8.45
CA GLU A 344 -12.35 3.60 -8.46
C GLU A 344 -11.38 4.60 -9.09
N VAL A 345 -11.96 5.63 -9.73
CA VAL A 345 -11.20 6.73 -10.30
C VAL A 345 -10.68 7.64 -9.19
N GLU A 346 -9.44 8.11 -9.30
CA GLU A 346 -8.88 9.09 -8.39
C GLU A 346 -9.27 10.53 -8.78
N TYR A 347 -9.48 11.38 -7.77
CA TYR A 347 -9.91 12.76 -7.98
C TYR A 347 -9.03 13.76 -7.23
N VAL A 348 -8.93 14.98 -7.77
CA VAL A 348 -8.39 16.14 -7.09
C VAL A 348 -9.42 17.26 -7.04
N SER A 349 -9.51 18.00 -5.94
CA SER A 349 -10.36 19.19 -5.85
C SER A 349 -9.72 20.36 -6.60
N ALA A 350 -10.54 21.35 -7.00
CA ALA A 350 -10.01 22.57 -7.63
C ALA A 350 -8.98 23.28 -6.75
N TYR A 351 -9.25 23.33 -5.44
CA TYR A 351 -8.37 23.95 -4.46
C TYR A 351 -6.99 23.27 -4.47
N ALA A 352 -6.94 21.93 -4.39
CA ALA A 352 -5.68 21.22 -4.44
C ALA A 352 -4.91 21.44 -5.75
N GLU A 353 -5.59 21.46 -6.90
CA GLU A 353 -4.93 21.73 -8.18
C GLU A 353 -4.34 23.14 -8.27
N LEU A 354 -5.03 24.14 -7.72
CA LEU A 354 -4.58 25.54 -7.75
C LEU A 354 -3.41 25.79 -6.80
N GLU A 355 -3.39 25.10 -5.66
CA GLU A 355 -2.36 25.24 -4.60
C GLU A 355 -1.19 24.24 -4.75
N LYS A 356 -1.14 23.47 -5.84
CA LYS A 356 -0.09 22.44 -5.99
C LYS A 356 1.29 23.10 -6.13
N GLU A 357 2.23 22.67 -5.28
CA GLU A 357 3.62 23.12 -5.36
C GLU A 357 4.40 22.39 -6.45
N ASP A 358 4.22 21.07 -6.55
CA ASP A 358 4.80 20.24 -7.60
C ASP A 358 3.81 20.04 -8.74
N ALA A 359 4.15 20.60 -9.92
CA ALA A 359 3.36 20.47 -11.13
C ALA A 359 3.20 19.02 -11.60
N ASN A 360 4.08 18.11 -11.17
CA ASN A 360 4.07 16.68 -11.50
C ASN A 360 3.41 15.80 -10.45
N ALA A 361 2.93 16.36 -9.33
CA ALA A 361 2.31 15.57 -8.25
C ALA A 361 1.10 14.75 -8.74
N TRP A 362 0.37 15.29 -9.71
CA TRP A 362 -0.67 14.59 -10.48
C TRP A 362 -0.97 15.37 -11.76
N ARG A 363 -1.69 14.71 -12.67
CA ARG A 363 -2.15 15.30 -13.93
C ARG A 363 -3.66 15.13 -14.05
N ILE A 364 -4.38 16.24 -14.21
CA ILE A 364 -5.80 16.22 -14.58
C ILE A 364 -5.96 15.50 -15.92
N SER A 365 -6.90 14.56 -15.95
CA SER A 365 -7.25 13.77 -17.13
C SER A 365 -7.59 14.67 -18.30
N ALA A 366 -7.22 14.27 -19.52
CA ALA A 366 -7.42 15.09 -20.72
C ALA A 366 -8.90 15.51 -20.91
N ILE A 367 -9.83 14.61 -20.57
CA ILE A 367 -11.28 14.83 -20.68
C ILE A 367 -11.82 15.85 -19.66
N GLU A 368 -11.09 16.10 -18.57
CA GLU A 368 -11.49 17.02 -17.49
C GLU A 368 -10.85 18.41 -17.61
N ARG A 369 -9.88 18.58 -18.52
CA ARG A 369 -9.14 19.85 -18.67
C ARG A 369 -10.04 21.02 -19.02
N GLU A 370 -10.93 20.85 -20.00
CA GLU A 370 -11.85 21.92 -20.40
C GLU A 370 -12.79 22.32 -19.25
N ARG A 371 -13.25 21.33 -18.47
CA ARG A 371 -14.10 21.57 -17.30
C ARG A 371 -13.34 22.36 -16.23
N PHE A 372 -12.09 21.99 -15.98
CA PHE A 372 -11.21 22.67 -15.03
C PHE A 372 -10.90 24.11 -15.46
N ASP A 373 -10.55 24.34 -16.73
CA ASP A 373 -10.22 25.68 -17.23
C ASP A 373 -11.43 26.63 -17.14
N LYS A 374 -12.63 26.14 -17.47
CA LYS A 374 -13.88 26.89 -17.27
C LYS A 374 -14.14 27.22 -15.80
N PHE A 375 -13.85 26.28 -14.90
CA PHE A 375 -13.99 26.48 -13.46
C PHE A 375 -13.00 27.53 -12.94
N LYS A 376 -11.72 27.40 -13.31
CA LYS A 376 -10.65 28.35 -12.96
C LYS A 376 -10.96 29.77 -13.43
N ALA A 377 -11.44 29.92 -14.67
CA ALA A 377 -11.84 31.23 -15.20
C ALA A 377 -13.02 31.86 -14.47
N LYS A 378 -13.93 31.07 -13.87
CA LYS A 378 -15.03 31.59 -13.04
C LYS A 378 -14.54 32.07 -11.68
N ILE A 379 -13.62 31.33 -11.05
CA ILE A 379 -13.03 31.74 -9.76
C ILE A 379 -12.28 33.06 -9.92
N LEU A 380 -11.40 33.17 -10.93
CA LEU A 380 -10.61 34.38 -11.18
C LEU A 380 -11.44 35.62 -11.56
N LYS A 381 -12.73 35.46 -11.92
CA LYS A 381 -13.64 36.57 -12.18
C LYS A 381 -14.44 37.01 -10.94
N ASN A 382 -14.48 36.16 -9.93
CA ASN A 382 -15.25 36.36 -8.69
C ASN A 382 -14.35 36.71 -7.49
N GLU A 383 -13.03 36.67 -7.67
CA GLU A 383 -12.00 37.31 -6.81
C GLU A 383 -11.60 38.64 -7.46
#